data_AF-A0A1X7CVC9-F1
#
_entry.id   AF-A0A1X7CVC9-F1
#
_cell.length_a   1.000
_cell.length_b   1.000
_cell.length_c   1.000
_cell.angle_alpha   90.00
_cell.angle_beta   90.00
_cell.angle_gamma   90.00
#
_symmetry.space_group_name_H-M   'P 1'
#
loop_
_entity.id
_entity.type
_entity.pdbx_description
1 polymer ?
#
loop_
_entity_poly.entity_id
_entity_poly.type
_entity_poly.pdbx_seq_one_letter_code
_entity_poly.pdbx_strand_id
1 'polypeptide(L)' 'MGIPPKNNARWKEIVTGKKTCTLKFLAGKILLARLIRGATADPGSIPAAIDELHAMFTKNADNPSVKQDLETIFS' A
#
# COMPACT_ATOMS: atom_id res chain seq x y z
N MET A 1 -0.28 0.44 -16.94
CA MET A 1 0.40 1.19 -15.86
C MET A 1 1.20 0.23 -15.01
N GLY A 2 2.44 0.58 -14.70
CA GLY A 2 3.32 -0.23 -13.84
C GLY A 2 3.16 0.11 -12.36
N ILE A 3 3.65 -0.76 -11.49
CA ILE A 3 3.65 -0.52 -10.05
C ILE A 3 4.75 0.51 -9.74
N PRO A 4 4.43 1.62 -9.07
CA PRO A 4 5.40 2.66 -8.78
C PRO A 4 6.44 2.17 -7.76
N PRO A 5 7.68 2.66 -7.87
CA PRO A 5 8.80 2.20 -7.05
C PRO A 5 8.53 2.44 -5.56
N LYS A 6 9.05 1.54 -4.73
CA LYS A 6 8.92 1.56 -3.25
C LYS A 6 9.42 2.86 -2.60
N ASN A 7 10.35 3.57 -3.25
CA ASN A 7 10.88 4.84 -2.77
C ASN A 7 9.90 6.03 -2.94
N ASN A 8 8.72 5.80 -3.50
CA ASN A 8 7.72 6.86 -3.63
C ASN A 8 7.14 7.24 -2.25
N ALA A 9 7.20 8.54 -1.91
CA ALA A 9 6.70 9.07 -0.65
C ALA A 9 5.22 8.71 -0.38
N ARG A 10 4.40 8.55 -1.42
CA ARG A 10 3.00 8.14 -1.27
C ARG A 10 2.87 6.77 -0.60
N TRP A 11 3.78 5.82 -0.85
CA TRP A 11 3.76 4.53 -0.15
C TRP A 11 3.85 4.72 1.36
N LYS A 12 4.77 5.58 1.81
CA LYS A 12 4.92 5.94 3.22
C LYS A 12 3.67 6.59 3.78
N GLU A 13 3.04 7.51 3.05
CA GLU A 13 1.81 8.19 3.51
C GLU A 13 0.64 7.22 3.70
N ILE A 14 0.54 6.20 2.85
CA ILE A 14 -0.51 5.18 2.93
C ILE A 14 -0.24 4.25 4.12
N VAL A 15 0.97 3.69 4.24
CA VAL A 15 1.29 2.76 5.33
C VAL A 15 1.36 3.44 6.70
N THR A 16 1.54 4.75 6.74
CA THR A 16 1.45 5.54 8.00
C THR A 16 0.02 6.01 8.29
N GLY A 17 -0.94 5.76 7.40
CA GLY A 17 -2.32 6.21 7.55
C GLY A 17 -2.52 7.73 7.40
N LYS A 18 -1.48 8.48 6.99
CA LYS A 18 -1.61 9.92 6.65
C LYS A 18 -2.55 10.16 5.49
N LYS A 19 -2.57 9.23 4.52
CA LYS A 19 -3.47 9.25 3.38
C LYS A 19 -4.35 8.02 3.40
N THR A 20 -5.63 8.22 3.73
CA THR A 20 -6.66 7.18 3.64
C THR A 20 -7.13 7.03 2.20
N CYS A 21 -6.75 5.93 1.55
CA CYS A 21 -7.26 5.56 0.24
C CYS A 21 -8.25 4.40 0.38
N THR A 22 -9.44 4.54 -0.21
CA THR A 22 -10.43 3.47 -0.24
C THR A 22 -10.04 2.43 -1.28
N LEU A 23 -9.28 1.41 -0.85
CA LEU A 23 -8.87 0.31 -1.74
C LEU A 23 -10.07 -0.56 -2.14
N LYS A 24 -10.26 -0.84 -3.42
CA LYS A 24 -11.23 -1.83 -3.91
C LYS A 24 -10.73 -3.25 -3.68
N PHE A 25 -9.42 -3.48 -3.66
CA PHE A 25 -8.85 -4.78 -3.38
C PHE A 25 -8.94 -5.12 -1.89
N LEU A 26 -9.76 -6.12 -1.55
CA LEU A 26 -10.05 -6.49 -0.16
C LEU A 26 -8.80 -6.95 0.60
N ALA A 27 -7.96 -7.80 0.00
CA ALA A 27 -6.72 -8.24 0.64
C ALA A 27 -5.75 -7.06 0.85
N GLY A 28 -5.75 -6.09 -0.07
CA GLY A 28 -5.04 -4.81 0.09
C GLY A 28 -5.55 -4.01 1.28
N LYS A 29 -6.88 -3.89 1.46
CA LYS A 29 -7.49 -3.22 2.63
C LYS A 29 -7.05 -3.87 3.95
N ILE A 30 -7.19 -5.19 4.04
CA ILE A 30 -6.90 -5.94 5.27
C ILE A 30 -5.41 -5.83 5.62
N LEU A 31 -4.53 -6.02 4.62
CA LEU A 31 -3.09 -5.89 4.78
C LEU A 31 -2.73 -4.46 5.20
N LEU A 32 -3.25 -3.46 4.51
CA LEU A 32 -2.96 -2.07 4.80
C LEU A 32 -3.38 -1.69 6.23
N ALA A 33 -4.58 -2.07 6.66
CA ALA A 33 -5.03 -1.81 8.02
C ALA A 33 -4.13 -2.46 9.08
N ARG A 34 -3.59 -3.67 8.81
CA ARG A 34 -2.59 -4.32 9.65
C ARG A 34 -1.28 -3.54 9.67
N LEU A 35 -0.79 -3.14 8.50
CA LEU A 35 0.45 -2.39 8.33
C LEU A 35 0.41 -1.02 9.00
N ILE A 36 -0.70 -0.29 8.88
CA ILE A 36 -0.88 1.02 9.54
C ILE A 36 -0.79 0.87 11.06
N ARG A 37 -1.46 -0.14 11.63
CA ARG A 37 -1.35 -0.41 13.08
C ARG A 37 0.07 -0.74 13.50
N GLY A 38 0.78 -1.55 12.71
CA GLY A 38 2.19 -1.87 12.94
C GLY A 38 3.09 -0.63 12.88
N ALA A 39 2.94 0.19 11.83
CA ALA A 39 3.72 1.41 11.63
C ALA A 39 3.45 2.49 12.70
N THR A 40 2.22 2.56 13.22
CA THR A 40 1.87 3.45 14.34
C THR A 40 2.50 3.00 15.65
N ALA A 41 2.57 1.69 15.91
CA ALA A 41 3.20 1.13 17.11
C ALA A 41 4.74 1.18 17.03
N ASP A 42 5.29 0.89 15.86
CA ASP A 42 6.73 0.91 15.58
C ASP A 42 7.00 1.59 14.22
N PRO A 43 7.39 2.88 14.24
CA PRO A 43 7.79 3.59 13.03
C PRO A 43 8.99 2.97 12.29
N GLY A 44 9.81 2.15 12.96
CA GLY A 44 10.91 1.42 12.34
C GLY A 44 10.45 0.35 11.35
N SER A 45 9.19 -0.11 11.48
CA SER A 45 8.59 -1.11 10.59
C SER A 45 8.08 -0.56 9.25
N ILE A 46 8.07 0.78 9.07
CA ILE A 46 7.56 1.44 7.85
C ILE A 46 8.22 0.90 6.56
N PRO A 47 9.54 0.74 6.44
CA PRO A 47 10.16 0.22 5.22
C PRO A 47 9.68 -1.20 4.90
N ALA A 48 9.60 -2.07 5.91
CA ALA A 48 9.09 -3.43 5.75
C ALA A 48 7.60 -3.44 5.37
N ALA A 49 6.81 -2.52 5.91
CA ALA A 49 5.40 -2.36 5.54
C ALA A 49 5.24 -1.95 4.07
N ILE A 50 6.08 -1.03 3.57
CA ILE A 50 6.09 -0.65 2.15
C ILE A 50 6.47 -1.84 1.27
N ASP A 51 7.48 -2.61 1.68
CA ASP A 51 7.90 -3.83 0.97
C ASP A 51 6.75 -4.84 0.86
N GLU A 52 6.06 -5.12 1.97
CA GLU A 52 4.99 -6.09 2.03
C GLU A 52 3.77 -5.65 1.20
N LEU A 53 3.39 -4.37 1.30
CA LEU A 53 2.32 -3.80 0.49
C LEU A 53 2.68 -3.85 -0.99
N HIS A 54 3.86 -3.35 -1.38
CA HIS A 54 4.31 -3.37 -2.77
C HIS A 54 4.38 -4.79 -3.34
N ALA A 55 4.89 -5.76 -2.57
CA ALA A 55 4.91 -7.16 -2.98
C ALA A 55 3.50 -7.72 -3.19
N MET A 56 2.53 -7.33 -2.34
CA MET A 56 1.13 -7.71 -2.51
C MET A 56 0.53 -7.16 -3.81
N PHE A 57 0.73 -5.87 -4.08
CA PHE A 57 0.29 -5.25 -5.33
C PHE A 57 0.99 -5.88 -6.55
N THR A 58 2.27 -6.26 -6.41
CA THR A 58 3.05 -6.92 -7.48
C THR A 58 2.57 -8.32 -7.79
N LYS A 59 2.34 -9.14 -6.76
CA LYS A 59 1.80 -10.49 -6.92
C LYS A 59 0.40 -10.50 -7.53
N ASN A 60 -0.37 -9.45 -7.31
CA ASN A 60 -1.75 -9.32 -7.80
C ASN A 60 -1.86 -8.28 -8.92
N ALA A 61 -0.78 -7.98 -9.64
CA ALA A 61 -0.74 -6.94 -10.67
C ALA A 61 -1.77 -7.17 -11.80
N ASP A 62 -2.14 -8.42 -12.05
CA ASP A 62 -3.15 -8.80 -13.06
C ASP A 62 -4.58 -8.48 -12.62
N ASN A 63 -4.82 -8.25 -11.32
CA ASN A 63 -6.13 -7.96 -10.79
C ASN A 63 -6.56 -6.51 -11.14
N PRO A 64 -7.74 -6.31 -11.78
CA PRO A 64 -8.24 -4.97 -12.11
C PRO A 64 -8.40 -4.04 -10.90
N SER A 65 -8.79 -4.58 -9.74
CA SER A 65 -8.94 -3.79 -8.51
C SER A 65 -7.61 -3.23 -8.04
N VAL A 66 -6.52 -4.00 -8.17
CA VAL A 66 -5.16 -3.58 -7.81
C VAL A 66 -4.70 -2.44 -8.72
N LYS A 67 -4.99 -2.51 -10.02
CA LYS A 67 -4.70 -1.42 -10.96
C LYS A 67 -5.46 -0.14 -10.60
N GLN A 68 -6.76 -0.23 -10.34
CA GLN A 68 -7.58 0.92 -9.93
C GLN A 68 -7.13 1.53 -8.59
N ASP A 69 -6.68 0.68 -7.67
CA ASP A 69 -6.16 1.13 -6.38
C ASP A 69 -4.85 1.89 -6.55
N LEU A 70 -3.94 1.38 -7.38
CA LEU A 70 -2.70 2.09 -7.72
C LEU A 70 -2.99 3.42 -8.41
N GLU A 71 -3.94 3.46 -9.34
CA GLU A 71 -4.39 4.71 -9.95
C GLU A 71 -4.93 5.69 -8.90
N THR A 72 -5.81 5.23 -8.00
CA THR A 72 -6.39 6.09 -6.95
C THR A 72 -5.33 6.62 -5.98
N ILE A 73 -4.34 5.78 -5.66
CA ILE A 73 -3.26 6.13 -4.76
C ILE A 73 -2.29 7.12 -5.40
N PHE A 74 -1.92 6.90 -6.66
CA PHE A 74 -0.80 7.55 -7.36
C PHE A 74 -1.21 8.59 -8.42
N SER A 75 -2.51 8.80 -8.65
CA SER A 75 -3.07 9.96 -9.37
C SER A 75 -2.85 11.25 -8.58
#